data_AF-A0A2J6PPI2-F1
#
_entry.id   AF-A0A2J6PPI2-F1
#
_cell.length_a   1.000
_cell.length_b   1.000
_cell.length_c   1.000
_cell.angle_alpha   90.00
_cell.angle_beta   90.00
_cell.angle_gamma   90.00
#
_symmetry.space_group_name_H-M   'P 1'
#
loop_
_entity.id
_entity.type
_entity.pdbx_description
1 polymer ?
#
loop_
_entity_poly.entity_id
_entity_poly.type
_entity_poly.pdbx_seq_one_letter_code
_entity_poly.pdbx_strand_id
1 'polypeptide(L)'
;MSQQNLQPDAPRPPPVTIPLVQAQQIVNLLQAARDEFVSLVASFPPGHPQIRSILGRYPELTLQELERVLDEGRRLLVQVREDYTHRPNRQRAQAGVELHGRVQRQYNRLRDMLDFVTEDLDNFSHLRVNPAPSLSPNASAPSRSAGQPPSPSQPLPSRSGATSLFTSPDPPCAPSQTVPPRPSRLSPQQPRPASPAPLAQSPGFQPSGRRQRSYQELLEENRELREENRLLSQQLRRADRLIASLSERREEEVEEEEGEEGEGEQRGGKRRRL
;
A
#
# COMPACT_ATOMS: atom_id res chain seq x y z
N MET A 1 60.28 37.29 16.68
CA MET A 1 59.33 37.08 15.56
C MET A 1 59.06 35.58 15.48
N SER A 2 57.89 35.12 15.92
CA SER A 2 57.53 33.71 15.87
C SER A 2 56.73 33.45 14.61
N GLN A 3 57.26 32.66 13.68
CA GLN A 3 56.48 32.23 12.51
C GLN A 3 55.38 31.29 12.98
N GLN A 4 54.12 31.68 12.79
CA GLN A 4 53.00 30.76 12.97
C GLN A 4 53.06 29.72 11.86
N ASN A 5 53.11 28.45 12.27
CA ASN A 5 53.14 27.32 11.37
C ASN A 5 51.73 27.13 10.77
N LEU A 6 51.48 27.77 9.61
CA LEU A 6 50.24 27.64 8.86
C LEU A 6 50.16 26.23 8.24
N GLN A 7 49.77 25.27 9.07
CA GLN A 7 49.43 23.92 8.62
C GLN A 7 48.20 24.05 7.68
N PRO A 8 48.27 23.57 6.43
CA PRO A 8 47.15 23.70 5.51
C PRO A 8 45.97 22.87 6.02
N ASP A 9 44.86 23.54 6.31
CA ASP A 9 43.60 22.94 6.78
C ASP A 9 43.20 21.84 5.78
N ALA A 10 43.16 20.58 6.25
CA ALA A 10 42.92 19.44 5.37
C ALA A 10 41.55 19.58 4.70
N PRO A 11 41.39 19.21 3.41
CA PRO A 11 40.13 19.38 2.71
C PRO A 11 39.02 18.58 3.41
N ARG A 12 38.14 19.29 4.11
CA ARG A 12 37.04 18.69 4.87
C ARG A 12 36.13 17.90 3.93
N PRO A 13 35.68 16.68 4.30
CA PRO A 13 34.83 15.88 3.44
C PRO A 13 33.53 16.62 3.09
N PRO A 14 32.98 16.39 1.89
CA PRO A 14 31.71 17.00 1.50
C PRO A 14 30.58 16.55 2.45
N PRO A 15 29.57 17.41 2.69
CA PRO A 15 28.42 17.01 3.50
C PRO A 15 27.67 15.85 2.85
N VAL A 16 27.24 14.88 3.66
CA VAL A 16 26.36 13.79 3.23
C VAL A 16 25.01 14.39 2.84
N THR A 17 24.57 14.16 1.61
CA THR A 17 23.31 14.67 1.06
C THR A 17 22.47 13.53 0.50
N ILE A 18 21.14 13.70 0.54
CA ILE A 18 20.20 12.73 -0.06
C ILE A 18 20.21 12.92 -1.58
N PRO A 19 20.36 11.85 -2.38
CA PRO A 19 20.13 11.91 -3.81
C PRO A 19 18.70 12.33 -4.14
N LEU A 20 18.54 13.27 -5.08
CA LEU A 20 17.23 13.75 -5.56
C LEU A 20 16.29 12.59 -5.97
N VAL A 21 16.84 11.50 -6.50
CA VAL A 21 16.08 10.29 -6.88
C VAL A 21 15.42 9.62 -5.66
N GLN A 22 16.10 9.54 -4.51
CA GLN A 22 15.54 8.96 -3.28
C GLN A 22 14.41 9.85 -2.72
N ALA A 23 14.62 11.17 -2.69
CA ALA A 23 13.59 12.13 -2.28
C ALA A 23 12.36 12.13 -3.21
N GLN A 24 12.52 11.84 -4.51
CA GLN A 24 11.40 11.65 -5.43
C GLN A 24 10.72 10.28 -5.22
N GLN A 25 11.49 9.23 -4.97
CA GLN A 25 10.99 7.87 -4.75
C GLN A 25 10.09 7.80 -3.52
N ILE A 26 10.48 8.40 -2.39
CA ILE A 26 9.67 8.37 -1.16
C ILE A 26 8.33 9.10 -1.31
N VAL A 27 8.29 10.22 -2.05
CA VAL A 27 7.03 10.91 -2.40
C VAL A 27 6.14 10.03 -3.28
N ASN A 28 6.71 9.33 -4.25
CA ASN A 28 5.95 8.41 -5.12
C ASN A 28 5.37 7.23 -4.33
N LEU A 29 6.14 6.67 -3.37
CA LEU A 29 5.70 5.58 -2.49
C LEU A 29 4.57 6.02 -1.54
N LEU A 30 4.68 7.21 -0.95
CA LEU A 30 3.63 7.80 -0.11
C LEU A 30 2.35 8.10 -0.90
N GLN A 31 2.48 8.61 -2.13
CA GLN A 31 1.34 8.83 -3.02
C GLN A 31 0.64 7.50 -3.37
N ALA A 32 1.40 6.45 -3.70
CA ALA A 32 0.85 5.13 -3.98
C ALA A 32 0.11 4.54 -2.75
N ALA A 33 0.71 4.60 -1.55
CA ALA A 33 0.07 4.13 -0.32
C ALA A 33 -1.22 4.90 0.03
N ARG A 34 -1.24 6.22 -0.21
CA ARG A 34 -2.44 7.05 -0.06
C ARG A 34 -3.56 6.59 -1.01
N ASP A 35 -3.24 6.43 -2.29
CA ASP A 35 -4.25 6.11 -3.31
C ASP A 35 -4.76 4.66 -3.17
N GLU A 36 -3.91 3.74 -2.70
CA GLU A 36 -4.26 2.38 -2.30
C GLU A 36 -5.20 2.37 -1.07
N PHE A 37 -4.90 3.13 -0.02
CA PHE A 37 -5.79 3.28 1.14
C PHE A 37 -7.16 3.85 0.75
N VAL A 38 -7.20 4.89 -0.09
CA VAL A 38 -8.45 5.47 -0.59
C VAL A 38 -9.25 4.45 -1.42
N SER A 39 -8.58 3.72 -2.32
CA SER A 39 -9.20 2.65 -3.11
C SER A 39 -9.77 1.53 -2.23
N LEU A 40 -9.01 1.10 -1.23
CA LEU A 40 -9.41 0.06 -0.27
C LEU A 40 -10.66 0.47 0.51
N VAL A 41 -10.68 1.67 1.10
CA VAL A 41 -11.83 2.18 1.87
C VAL A 41 -13.04 2.40 0.96
N ALA A 42 -12.84 2.98 -0.24
CA ALA A 42 -13.91 3.20 -1.22
C ALA A 42 -14.48 1.89 -1.81
N SER A 43 -13.75 0.78 -1.71
CA SER A 43 -14.26 -0.54 -2.13
C SER A 43 -15.39 -1.05 -1.24
N PHE A 44 -15.55 -0.53 -0.02
CA PHE A 44 -16.56 -1.00 0.95
C PHE A 44 -17.73 -0.02 1.14
N PRO A 45 -18.90 -0.49 1.62
CA PRO A 45 -20.06 0.38 1.86
C PRO A 45 -19.75 1.38 2.98
N PRO A 46 -20.03 2.69 2.77
CA PRO A 46 -19.74 3.71 3.78
C PRO A 46 -20.52 3.42 5.06
N GLY A 47 -19.83 3.49 6.20
CA GLY A 47 -20.43 3.28 7.52
C GLY A 47 -20.54 1.81 7.98
N HIS A 48 -20.17 0.82 7.16
CA HIS A 48 -20.36 -0.60 7.51
C HIS A 48 -19.67 -0.98 8.85
N PRO A 49 -20.39 -1.52 9.85
CA PRO A 49 -19.91 -1.59 11.24
C PRO A 49 -18.68 -2.49 11.42
N GLN A 50 -18.61 -3.61 10.69
CA GLN A 50 -17.45 -4.51 10.73
C GLN A 50 -16.20 -3.86 10.12
N ILE A 51 -16.35 -3.14 9.00
CA ILE A 51 -15.26 -2.44 8.33
C ILE A 51 -14.73 -1.30 9.22
N ARG A 52 -15.65 -0.53 9.83
CA ARG A 52 -15.30 0.50 10.84
C ARG A 52 -14.59 -0.08 12.06
N SER A 53 -14.99 -1.26 12.52
CA SER A 53 -14.36 -1.94 13.66
C SER A 53 -12.92 -2.37 13.33
N ILE A 54 -12.67 -2.84 12.10
CA ILE A 54 -11.33 -3.21 11.62
C ILE A 54 -10.46 -1.98 11.48
N LEU A 55 -10.92 -0.94 10.76
CA LEU A 55 -10.19 0.32 10.62
C LEU A 55 -9.91 0.98 11.97
N GLY A 56 -10.83 0.86 12.94
CA GLY A 56 -10.66 1.35 14.31
C GLY A 56 -9.55 0.66 15.12
N ARG A 57 -9.00 -0.48 14.67
CA ARG A 57 -7.79 -1.10 15.26
C ARG A 57 -6.51 -0.38 14.86
N TYR A 58 -6.54 0.42 13.79
CA TYR A 58 -5.40 1.11 13.19
C TYR A 58 -5.66 2.63 13.17
N PRO A 59 -5.81 3.28 14.33
CA PRO A 59 -6.23 4.70 14.43
C PRO A 59 -5.22 5.68 13.80
N GLU A 60 -3.99 5.23 13.55
CA GLU A 60 -2.93 5.99 12.88
C GLU A 60 -3.03 5.91 11.35
N LEU A 61 -3.64 4.86 10.80
CA LEU A 61 -3.85 4.69 9.36
C LEU A 61 -5.08 5.49 8.93
N THR A 62 -4.90 6.80 8.78
CA THR A 62 -5.92 7.73 8.32
C THR A 62 -5.46 8.47 7.07
N LEU A 63 -6.41 8.94 6.26
CA LEU A 63 -6.11 9.80 5.12
C LEU A 63 -5.35 11.06 5.55
N GLN A 64 -5.69 11.63 6.71
CA GLN A 64 -5.04 12.84 7.22
C GLN A 64 -3.57 12.60 7.58
N GLU A 65 -3.22 11.49 8.22
CA GLU A 65 -1.81 11.19 8.54
C GLU A 65 -1.02 10.80 7.29
N LEU A 66 -1.64 10.07 6.33
CA LEU A 66 -1.03 9.81 5.02
C LEU A 66 -0.75 11.10 4.24
N GLU A 67 -1.69 12.06 4.23
CA GLU A 67 -1.50 13.37 3.58
C GLU A 67 -0.47 14.23 4.29
N ARG A 68 -0.42 14.20 5.63
CA ARG A 68 0.62 14.86 6.42
C ARG A 68 2.02 14.34 6.09
N VAL A 69 2.23 13.02 6.12
CA VAL A 69 3.55 12.43 5.83
C VAL A 69 3.94 12.64 4.37
N LEU A 70 2.97 12.63 3.45
CA LEU A 70 3.18 13.01 2.05
C LEU A 70 3.62 14.48 1.90
N ASP A 71 3.06 15.40 2.67
CA ASP A 71 3.48 16.81 2.68
C ASP A 71 4.85 17.01 3.34
N GLU A 72 5.20 16.25 4.40
CA GLU A 72 6.57 16.20 4.95
C GLU A 72 7.57 15.69 3.88
N GLY A 73 7.22 14.64 3.12
CA GLY A 73 8.00 14.15 1.98
C GLY A 73 8.12 15.15 0.81
N ARG A 74 7.05 15.91 0.51
CA ARG A 74 7.08 16.98 -0.51
C ARG A 74 8.00 18.13 -0.09
N ARG A 75 7.96 18.55 1.18
CA ARG A 75 8.87 19.57 1.74
C ARG A 75 10.32 19.13 1.64
N LEU A 76 10.61 17.86 1.97
CA LEU A 76 11.92 17.25 1.80
C LEU A 76 12.38 17.28 0.34
N LEU A 77 11.52 16.92 -0.62
CA LEU A 77 11.83 16.98 -2.05
C LEU A 77 12.13 18.41 -2.53
N VAL A 78 11.42 19.42 -2.03
CA VAL A 78 11.72 20.84 -2.32
C VAL A 78 13.09 21.23 -1.75
N GLN A 79 13.35 20.92 -0.49
CA GLN A 79 14.65 21.17 0.15
C GLN A 79 15.81 20.51 -0.61
N VAL A 80 15.69 19.23 -0.97
CA VAL A 80 16.72 18.50 -1.71
C VAL A 80 16.92 19.08 -3.13
N ARG A 81 15.87 19.62 -3.77
CA ARG A 81 16.03 20.33 -5.06
C ARG A 81 16.79 21.63 -4.91
N GLU A 82 16.46 22.45 -3.90
CA GLU A 82 17.18 23.70 -3.61
C GLU A 82 18.66 23.45 -3.26
N ASP A 83 18.91 22.41 -2.45
CA ASP A 83 20.26 21.95 -2.06
C ASP A 83 21.03 21.26 -3.20
N TYR A 84 20.37 20.96 -4.33
CA TYR A 84 21.01 20.52 -5.57
C TYR A 84 21.39 21.70 -6.46
N THR A 85 20.63 22.80 -6.42
CA THR A 85 20.90 24.02 -7.19
C THR A 85 21.84 25.00 -6.48
N HIS A 86 21.91 24.93 -5.15
CA HIS A 86 22.76 25.76 -4.31
C HIS A 86 23.67 24.87 -3.46
N ARG A 87 24.96 25.22 -3.28
CA ARG A 87 25.85 24.45 -2.41
C ARG A 87 25.24 24.35 -1.00
N PRO A 88 24.87 23.16 -0.51
CA PRO A 88 24.15 23.03 0.73
C PRO A 88 25.05 23.36 1.92
N ASN A 89 24.50 24.10 2.88
CA ASN A 89 25.15 24.26 4.18
C ASN A 89 25.10 22.93 4.95
N ARG A 90 26.16 22.57 5.67
CA ARG A 90 26.30 21.25 6.33
C ARG A 90 25.13 20.94 7.28
N GLN A 91 24.70 21.93 8.05
CA GLN A 91 23.53 21.83 8.95
C GLN A 91 22.22 21.54 8.17
N ARG A 92 22.05 22.13 6.98
CA ARG A 92 20.87 21.94 6.14
C ARG A 92 20.85 20.55 5.52
N ALA A 93 22.01 20.05 5.11
CA ALA A 93 22.18 18.68 4.63
C ALA A 93 21.86 17.65 5.73
N GLN A 94 22.37 17.86 6.95
CA GLN A 94 22.07 17.00 8.12
C GLN A 94 20.57 16.98 8.44
N ALA A 95 19.94 18.15 8.59
CA ALA A 95 18.49 18.25 8.82
C ALA A 95 17.65 17.61 7.69
N GLY A 96 18.14 17.66 6.45
CA GLY A 96 17.55 16.92 5.33
C GLY A 96 17.60 15.40 5.53
N VAL A 97 18.78 14.86 5.87
CA VAL A 97 18.99 13.42 6.16
C VAL A 97 18.09 12.95 7.31
N GLU A 98 18.02 13.71 8.41
CA GLU A 98 17.14 13.41 9.54
C GLU A 98 15.66 13.39 9.14
N LEU A 99 15.22 14.38 8.35
CA LEU A 99 13.85 14.45 7.83
C LEU A 99 13.54 13.26 6.91
N HIS A 100 14.46 12.87 6.02
CA HIS A 100 14.30 11.67 5.19
C HIS A 100 14.17 10.40 6.03
N GLY A 101 15.05 10.21 7.03
CA GLY A 101 14.96 9.07 7.95
C GLY A 101 13.67 9.05 8.77
N ARG A 102 13.10 10.21 9.12
CA ARG A 102 11.80 10.33 9.78
C ARG A 102 10.64 9.94 8.85
N VAL A 103 10.57 10.57 7.67
CA VAL A 103 9.52 10.32 6.68
C VAL A 103 9.56 8.85 6.20
N GLN A 104 10.74 8.24 6.07
CA GLN A 104 10.86 6.85 5.67
C GLN A 104 10.41 5.86 6.76
N ARG A 105 10.72 6.15 8.03
CA ARG A 105 10.19 5.36 9.17
C ARG A 105 8.66 5.48 9.27
N GLN A 106 8.10 6.67 9.07
CA GLN A 106 6.65 6.88 9.02
C GLN A 106 6.01 6.15 7.83
N TYR A 107 6.59 6.24 6.63
CA TYR A 107 6.13 5.51 5.44
C TYR A 107 6.09 4.00 5.70
N ASN A 108 7.17 3.40 6.20
CA ASN A 108 7.24 1.97 6.48
C ASN A 108 6.15 1.56 7.50
N ARG A 109 5.98 2.31 8.60
CA ARG A 109 4.93 2.07 9.60
C ARG A 109 3.52 2.13 9.00
N LEU A 110 3.25 3.14 8.16
CA LEU A 110 1.96 3.30 7.48
C LEU A 110 1.72 2.19 6.45
N ARG A 111 2.77 1.75 5.73
CA ARG A 111 2.72 0.62 4.79
C ARG A 111 2.37 -0.68 5.51
N ASP A 112 3.08 -1.03 6.58
CA ASP A 112 2.81 -2.22 7.38
C ASP A 112 1.35 -2.25 7.88
N MET A 113 0.84 -1.11 8.36
CA MET A 113 -0.56 -1.00 8.78
C MET A 113 -1.55 -1.14 7.62
N LEU A 114 -1.24 -0.59 6.45
CA LEU A 114 -2.06 -0.74 5.25
C LEU A 114 -2.11 -2.19 4.78
N ASP A 115 -0.98 -2.91 4.84
CA ASP A 115 -0.91 -4.32 4.51
C ASP A 115 -1.76 -5.16 5.49
N PHE A 116 -1.63 -4.96 6.82
CA PHE A 116 -2.48 -5.66 7.79
C PHE A 116 -3.97 -5.30 7.69
N VAL A 117 -4.32 -4.06 7.35
CA VAL A 117 -5.71 -3.65 7.11
C VAL A 117 -6.25 -4.32 5.85
N THR A 118 -5.44 -4.45 4.79
CA THR A 118 -5.83 -5.14 3.56
C THR A 118 -6.08 -6.63 3.83
N GLU A 119 -5.19 -7.31 4.56
CA GLU A 119 -5.36 -8.70 5.00
C GLU A 119 -6.62 -8.90 5.86
N ASP A 120 -6.83 -8.06 6.89
CA ASP A 120 -8.01 -8.15 7.76
C ASP A 120 -9.31 -7.92 6.93
N LEU A 121 -9.30 -6.99 5.97
CA LEU A 121 -10.45 -6.63 5.13
C LEU A 121 -10.73 -7.59 3.97
N ASP A 122 -9.75 -8.36 3.48
CA ASP A 122 -9.98 -9.34 2.42
C ASP A 122 -10.89 -10.51 2.87
N ASN A 123 -10.93 -10.80 4.18
CA ASN A 123 -11.96 -11.68 4.78
C ASN A 123 -13.40 -11.18 4.55
N PHE A 124 -13.55 -9.88 4.31
CA PHE A 124 -14.82 -9.19 4.05
C PHE A 124 -15.00 -8.80 2.58
N SER A 125 -14.16 -9.32 1.67
CA SER A 125 -14.21 -9.05 0.22
C SER A 125 -15.60 -9.22 -0.42
N HIS A 126 -16.43 -10.12 0.12
CA HIS A 126 -17.83 -10.32 -0.28
C HIS A 126 -18.76 -9.11 -0.04
N LEU A 127 -18.33 -8.13 0.76
CA LEU A 127 -19.05 -6.88 1.03
C LEU A 127 -18.66 -5.73 0.08
N ARG A 128 -17.70 -5.92 -0.83
CA ARG A 128 -17.21 -4.84 -1.70
C ARG A 128 -18.32 -4.34 -2.65
N VAL A 129 -18.49 -3.03 -2.74
CA VAL A 129 -19.51 -2.35 -3.57
C VAL A 129 -19.21 -2.51 -5.05
N ASN A 130 -17.92 -2.46 -5.40
CA ASN A 130 -17.41 -2.88 -6.70
C ASN A 130 -16.46 -4.06 -6.44
N PRO A 131 -16.93 -5.32 -6.49
CA PRO A 131 -16.00 -6.43 -6.60
C PRO A 131 -15.22 -6.24 -7.90
N ALA A 132 -13.88 -6.25 -7.83
CA ALA A 132 -13.06 -6.40 -9.02
C ALA A 132 -13.59 -7.61 -9.81
N PRO A 133 -13.76 -7.51 -11.14
CA PRO A 133 -14.51 -8.50 -11.93
C PRO A 133 -13.90 -9.88 -11.71
N SER A 134 -14.58 -10.71 -10.91
CA SER A 134 -14.02 -12.00 -10.53
C SER A 134 -14.04 -12.88 -11.78
N LEU A 135 -12.86 -13.41 -12.13
CA LEU A 135 -12.74 -14.48 -13.12
C LEU A 135 -13.21 -15.79 -12.49
N SER A 136 -14.47 -15.80 -12.06
CA SER A 136 -15.19 -16.96 -11.54
C SER A 136 -15.91 -17.64 -12.73
N PRO A 137 -15.57 -18.88 -13.09
CA PRO A 137 -16.17 -19.51 -14.25
C PRO A 137 -17.62 -19.90 -13.96
N ASN A 138 -18.52 -19.39 -14.81
CA ASN A 138 -19.76 -20.06 -15.20
C ASN A 138 -20.69 -20.46 -14.04
N ALA A 139 -21.37 -19.47 -13.44
CA ALA A 139 -22.61 -19.73 -12.73
C ALA A 139 -23.64 -20.27 -13.74
N SER A 140 -23.89 -21.59 -13.71
CA SER A 140 -24.86 -22.27 -14.57
C SER A 140 -26.25 -21.67 -14.38
N ALA A 141 -26.67 -20.81 -15.32
CA ALA A 141 -28.04 -20.36 -15.40
C ALA A 141 -28.97 -21.56 -15.62
N PRO A 142 -30.04 -21.74 -14.84
CA PRO A 142 -31.02 -22.80 -15.10
C PRO A 142 -31.79 -22.45 -16.38
N SER A 143 -31.48 -23.17 -17.46
CA SER A 143 -32.17 -23.06 -18.75
C SER A 143 -33.69 -23.18 -18.59
N ARG A 144 -34.41 -22.10 -18.91
CA ARG A 144 -35.86 -22.12 -19.15
C ARG A 144 -36.17 -21.54 -20.53
N SER A 145 -36.02 -22.39 -21.55
CA SER A 145 -36.70 -22.24 -22.83
C SER A 145 -38.19 -22.49 -22.59
N ALA A 146 -39.05 -21.47 -22.65
CA ALA A 146 -39.65 -20.86 -23.85
C ALA A 146 -40.87 -21.64 -24.35
N GLY A 147 -42.05 -20.99 -24.31
CA GLY A 147 -43.28 -21.58 -24.89
C GLY A 147 -44.61 -20.98 -24.44
N GLN A 148 -44.89 -19.71 -24.76
CA GLN A 148 -46.22 -19.25 -25.23
C GLN A 148 -46.21 -17.75 -25.62
N PRO A 149 -47.02 -17.32 -26.62
CA PRO A 149 -47.06 -15.94 -27.10
C PRO A 149 -48.09 -15.07 -26.35
N PRO A 150 -47.95 -13.72 -26.37
CA PRO A 150 -48.96 -12.82 -25.82
C PRO A 150 -50.10 -12.56 -26.82
N SER A 151 -51.32 -12.41 -26.30
CA SER A 151 -52.48 -11.85 -27.02
C SER A 151 -52.81 -10.46 -26.47
N PRO A 152 -53.23 -9.48 -27.30
CA PRO A 152 -53.48 -8.10 -26.88
C PRO A 152 -54.94 -7.85 -26.47
N SER A 153 -55.18 -6.91 -25.56
CA SER A 153 -56.47 -6.20 -25.40
C SER A 153 -56.29 -4.88 -24.61
N GLN A 154 -57.14 -3.90 -24.94
CA GLN A 154 -57.10 -2.46 -24.57
C GLN A 154 -57.86 -2.16 -23.24
N PRO A 155 -58.29 -0.91 -22.89
CA PRO A 155 -57.67 0.44 -22.93
C PRO A 155 -57.77 1.22 -21.58
N LEU A 156 -57.40 2.52 -21.63
CA LEU A 156 -57.54 3.65 -20.67
C LEU A 156 -58.95 3.85 -20.02
N PRO A 157 -59.09 4.59 -18.90
CA PRO A 157 -59.15 6.08 -18.88
C PRO A 157 -58.15 6.72 -17.89
N SER A 158 -57.57 7.93 -18.05
CA SER A 158 -58.04 9.25 -18.55
C SER A 158 -58.90 10.09 -17.59
N ARG A 159 -58.24 10.87 -16.71
CA ARG A 159 -58.68 12.19 -16.18
C ARG A 159 -57.48 12.85 -15.48
N SER A 160 -56.80 13.88 -16.00
CA SER A 160 -57.23 15.28 -16.27
C SER A 160 -57.39 16.12 -14.99
N GLY A 161 -56.50 17.09 -14.80
CA GLY A 161 -56.43 17.96 -13.61
C GLY A 161 -55.27 18.94 -13.68
N ALA A 162 -55.20 19.69 -14.79
CA ALA A 162 -54.25 20.76 -15.03
C ALA A 162 -54.57 22.03 -14.23
N THR A 163 -53.52 22.73 -13.78
CA THR A 163 -53.43 24.20 -13.85
C THR A 163 -51.98 24.59 -14.14
N SER A 164 -51.80 25.36 -15.22
CA SER A 164 -50.54 25.98 -15.65
C SER A 164 -50.37 27.36 -15.00
N LEU A 165 -49.14 27.89 -14.96
CA LEU A 165 -48.84 29.28 -15.33
C LEU A 165 -47.30 29.54 -15.35
N PHE A 166 -46.77 29.87 -16.55
CA PHE A 166 -45.58 30.73 -16.83
C PHE A 166 -44.19 30.32 -16.25
N THR A 167 -43.04 30.38 -16.96
CA THR A 167 -42.71 30.93 -18.30
C THR A 167 -41.48 30.22 -18.92
N SER A 168 -41.45 30.09 -20.25
CA SER A 168 -40.31 29.71 -21.13
C SER A 168 -39.18 30.78 -21.13
N PRO A 169 -37.92 30.53 -21.65
CA PRO A 169 -37.64 29.70 -22.83
C PRO A 169 -36.42 28.73 -22.85
N ASP A 170 -36.53 27.86 -23.86
CA ASP A 170 -35.70 26.76 -24.38
C ASP A 170 -34.36 27.14 -25.06
N PRO A 171 -33.56 26.19 -25.58
CA PRO A 171 -33.12 24.90 -25.00
C PRO A 171 -31.56 24.82 -25.18
N PRO A 172 -30.85 23.90 -25.91
CA PRO A 172 -31.07 22.50 -26.32
C PRO A 172 -30.25 21.46 -25.52
N CYS A 173 -30.88 20.32 -25.21
CA CYS A 173 -30.19 19.05 -24.99
C CYS A 173 -30.29 18.16 -26.25
N ALA A 174 -29.24 17.40 -26.52
CA ALA A 174 -29.20 16.28 -27.47
C ALA A 174 -28.13 15.26 -27.00
N PRO A 175 -28.16 13.97 -27.43
CA PRO A 175 -29.02 13.39 -28.46
C PRO A 175 -29.81 12.13 -28.03
N SER A 176 -30.68 11.67 -28.94
CA SER A 176 -31.46 10.43 -28.83
C SER A 176 -30.65 9.16 -29.07
N GLN A 177 -31.19 8.04 -28.57
CA GLN A 177 -30.74 6.66 -28.82
C GLN A 177 -30.83 6.28 -30.32
N THR A 178 -29.88 5.50 -30.86
CA THR A 178 -30.18 4.41 -31.83
C THR A 178 -29.06 3.35 -31.90
N VAL A 179 -29.44 2.07 -31.79
CA VAL A 179 -28.71 0.84 -32.16
C VAL A 179 -29.82 -0.07 -32.74
N PRO A 180 -29.72 -0.74 -33.92
CA PRO A 180 -28.83 -1.90 -34.21
C PRO A 180 -28.48 -2.05 -35.74
N PRO A 181 -28.26 -3.25 -36.36
CA PRO A 181 -27.15 -4.22 -36.17
C PRO A 181 -26.45 -4.76 -37.47
N ARG A 182 -25.20 -5.24 -37.33
CA ARG A 182 -24.53 -6.35 -38.11
C ARG A 182 -24.34 -6.18 -39.65
N PRO A 183 -23.61 -7.06 -40.40
CA PRO A 183 -22.98 -8.35 -40.02
C PRO A 183 -21.48 -8.56 -40.39
N SER A 184 -20.90 -9.59 -39.75
CA SER A 184 -19.91 -10.58 -40.23
C SER A 184 -18.77 -10.21 -41.20
N ARG A 185 -17.54 -10.55 -40.80
CA ARG A 185 -16.69 -11.46 -41.60
C ARG A 185 -15.90 -12.44 -40.73
N LEU A 186 -15.87 -13.69 -41.18
CA LEU A 186 -15.20 -14.82 -40.55
C LEU A 186 -13.71 -14.84 -40.93
N SER A 187 -12.85 -15.21 -40.00
CA SER A 187 -11.49 -15.72 -40.29
C SER A 187 -11.28 -17.05 -39.57
N PRO A 188 -10.52 -18.01 -40.14
CA PRO A 188 -10.63 -19.42 -39.78
C PRO A 188 -9.83 -19.80 -38.53
N GLN A 189 -10.16 -20.98 -38.00
CA GLN A 189 -9.41 -21.65 -36.93
C GLN A 189 -7.93 -21.86 -37.31
N GLN A 190 -7.03 -21.64 -36.36
CA GLN A 190 -5.81 -22.44 -36.27
C GLN A 190 -5.98 -23.47 -35.13
N PRO A 191 -5.61 -24.75 -35.34
CA PRO A 191 -5.71 -25.77 -34.32
C PRO A 191 -4.69 -25.52 -33.20
N ARG A 192 -5.08 -25.79 -31.95
CA ARG A 192 -4.15 -25.84 -30.83
C ARG A 192 -3.15 -26.99 -31.05
N PRO A 193 -1.84 -26.82 -30.79
CA PRO A 193 -0.96 -27.96 -30.57
C PRO A 193 -1.48 -28.74 -29.35
N ALA A 194 -1.47 -30.07 -29.47
CA ALA A 194 -2.05 -30.96 -28.47
C ALA A 194 -1.25 -30.97 -27.15
N SER A 195 -1.95 -31.16 -26.04
CA SER A 195 -1.33 -31.50 -24.76
C SER A 195 -0.48 -32.77 -24.90
N PRO A 196 0.76 -32.82 -24.37
CA PRO A 196 1.48 -34.09 -24.26
C PRO A 196 0.73 -35.00 -23.28
N ALA A 197 0.48 -36.23 -23.70
CA ALA A 197 -0.10 -37.28 -22.87
C ALA A 197 0.89 -37.71 -21.77
N PRO A 198 0.41 -38.22 -20.61
CA PRO A 198 1.29 -38.66 -19.53
C PRO A 198 2.06 -39.92 -19.95
N LEU A 199 3.39 -39.87 -19.88
CA LEU A 199 4.22 -41.07 -19.99
C LEU A 199 4.06 -41.92 -18.73
N ALA A 200 3.66 -43.18 -18.94
CA ALA A 200 3.47 -44.14 -17.88
C ALA A 200 4.80 -44.77 -17.44
N GLN A 201 4.94 -44.94 -16.12
CA GLN A 201 5.71 -45.97 -15.42
C GLN A 201 7.24 -46.02 -15.58
N SER A 202 7.92 -45.74 -14.47
CA SER A 202 9.04 -46.57 -13.99
C SER A 202 8.67 -47.11 -12.60
N PRO A 203 8.92 -48.39 -12.29
CA PRO A 203 8.48 -49.00 -11.03
C PRO A 203 9.50 -48.76 -9.90
N GLY A 204 9.00 -48.66 -8.66
CA GLY A 204 9.84 -48.78 -7.47
C GLY A 204 10.03 -47.50 -6.64
N PHE A 205 8.94 -46.98 -6.08
CA PHE A 205 8.92 -46.43 -4.72
C PHE A 205 7.48 -46.52 -4.18
N GLN A 206 7.24 -47.44 -3.24
CA GLN A 206 6.01 -47.40 -2.45
C GLN A 206 6.22 -46.45 -1.26
N PRO A 207 5.47 -45.33 -1.16
CA PRO A 207 5.09 -44.83 0.15
C PRO A 207 3.97 -45.73 0.69
N SER A 208 4.16 -46.18 1.92
CA SER A 208 3.19 -46.90 2.76
C SER A 208 1.78 -46.31 2.70
N GLY A 209 0.79 -47.18 2.90
CA GLY A 209 -0.64 -46.91 2.67
C GLY A 209 -1.14 -45.59 3.27
N ARG A 210 -1.22 -44.55 2.44
CA ARG A 210 -1.97 -43.34 2.75
C ARG A 210 -3.46 -43.68 2.75
N ARG A 211 -4.08 -43.68 3.93
CA ARG A 211 -5.49 -43.26 4.01
C ARG A 211 -5.56 -41.90 3.32
N GLN A 212 -6.36 -41.77 2.27
CA GLN A 212 -6.64 -40.45 1.71
C GLN A 212 -7.35 -39.66 2.81
N ARG A 213 -6.68 -38.64 3.34
CA ARG A 213 -7.32 -37.68 4.26
C ARG A 213 -8.58 -37.15 3.59
N SER A 214 -9.69 -37.10 4.32
CA SER A 214 -10.91 -36.54 3.76
C SER A 214 -10.69 -35.09 3.34
N TYR A 215 -11.48 -34.60 2.38
CA TYR A 215 -11.42 -33.18 2.00
C TYR A 215 -11.69 -32.26 3.20
N GLN A 216 -12.49 -32.72 4.16
CA GLN A 216 -12.74 -32.02 5.43
C GLN A 216 -11.47 -31.93 6.30
N GLU A 217 -10.75 -33.03 6.51
CA GLU A 217 -9.46 -33.02 7.23
C GLU A 217 -8.45 -32.06 6.59
N LEU A 218 -8.42 -31.97 5.27
CA LEU A 218 -7.55 -31.03 4.54
C LEU A 218 -7.97 -29.56 4.73
N LEU A 219 -9.27 -29.27 4.90
CA LEU A 219 -9.76 -27.93 5.22
C LEU A 219 -9.49 -27.54 6.67
N GLU A 220 -9.61 -28.50 7.60
CA GLU A 220 -9.29 -28.32 9.02
C GLU A 220 -7.77 -28.08 9.19
N GLU A 221 -6.92 -28.91 8.58
CA GLU A 221 -5.46 -28.72 8.53
C GLU A 221 -5.07 -27.39 7.87
N ASN A 222 -5.73 -26.98 6.77
CA ASN A 222 -5.45 -25.68 6.14
C ASN A 222 -5.84 -24.49 7.02
N ARG A 223 -6.87 -24.66 7.86
CA ARG A 223 -7.27 -23.66 8.85
C ARG A 223 -6.26 -23.58 10.00
N GLU A 224 -5.88 -24.72 10.58
CA GLU A 224 -4.85 -24.79 11.63
C GLU A 224 -3.54 -24.15 11.16
N LEU A 225 -3.08 -24.50 9.95
CA LEU A 225 -1.87 -23.91 9.36
C LEU A 225 -1.98 -22.38 9.16
N ARG A 226 -3.16 -21.83 8.86
CA ARG A 226 -3.37 -20.37 8.78
C ARG A 226 -3.36 -19.70 10.15
N GLU A 227 -3.95 -20.34 11.16
CA GLU A 227 -3.94 -19.85 12.55
C GLU A 227 -2.51 -19.89 13.13
N GLU A 228 -1.74 -20.95 12.84
CA GLU A 228 -0.31 -21.05 13.16
C GLU A 228 0.53 -19.99 12.43
N ASN A 229 0.35 -19.81 11.12
CA ASN A 229 1.09 -18.80 10.35
C ASN A 229 0.84 -17.38 10.88
N ARG A 230 -0.40 -17.08 11.27
CA ARG A 230 -0.77 -15.82 11.93
C ARG A 230 -0.07 -15.64 13.28
N LEU A 231 0.04 -16.70 14.08
CA LEU A 231 0.74 -16.68 15.37
C LEU A 231 2.24 -16.44 15.15
N LEU A 232 2.87 -17.17 14.23
CA LEU A 232 4.29 -17.04 13.89
C LEU A 232 4.59 -15.62 13.37
N SER A 233 3.79 -15.10 12.44
CA SER A 233 3.91 -13.72 11.95
C SER A 233 3.68 -12.67 13.04
N GLN A 234 2.92 -12.97 14.11
CA GLN A 234 2.82 -12.08 15.27
C GLN A 234 4.06 -12.17 16.18
N GLN A 235 4.64 -13.36 16.37
CA GLN A 235 5.88 -13.54 17.13
C GLN A 235 7.07 -12.88 16.43
N LEU A 236 7.20 -13.04 15.11
CA LEU A 236 8.26 -12.47 14.29
C LEU A 236 8.25 -10.94 14.39
N ARG A 237 7.07 -10.30 14.20
CA ARG A 237 6.89 -8.85 14.43
C ARG A 237 7.20 -8.38 15.86
N ARG A 238 7.04 -9.23 16.88
CA ARG A 238 7.46 -8.89 18.25
C ARG A 238 8.99 -8.96 18.39
N ALA A 239 9.62 -9.97 17.78
CA ALA A 239 11.07 -10.09 17.74
C ALA A 239 11.70 -8.90 16.98
N ASP A 240 11.17 -8.51 15.83
CA ASP A 240 11.67 -7.36 15.05
C ASP A 240 11.59 -6.05 15.83
N ARG A 241 10.49 -5.81 16.57
CA ARG A 241 10.36 -4.64 17.45
C ARG A 241 11.35 -4.66 18.61
N LEU A 242 11.60 -5.82 19.20
CA LEU A 242 12.61 -5.98 20.25
C LEU A 242 14.01 -5.71 19.69
N ILE A 243 14.33 -6.27 18.52
CA ILE A 243 15.60 -6.02 17.81
C ILE A 243 15.78 -4.53 17.54
N ALA A 244 14.75 -3.86 16.99
CA ALA A 244 14.77 -2.43 16.72
C ALA A 244 15.00 -1.58 18.00
N SER A 245 14.33 -1.91 19.11
CA SER A 245 14.54 -1.21 20.39
C SER A 245 15.92 -1.47 21.01
N LEU A 246 16.52 -2.64 20.74
CA LEU A 246 17.87 -2.98 21.19
C LEU A 246 18.96 -2.38 20.29
N SER A 247 18.68 -2.13 19.01
CA SER A 247 19.58 -1.36 18.14
C SER A 247 19.54 0.12 18.46
N GLU A 248 18.35 0.71 18.64
CA GLU A 248 18.17 2.12 19.00
C GLU A 248 18.90 2.43 20.32
N ARG A 249 18.70 1.60 21.36
CA ARG A 249 19.43 1.70 22.62
C ARG A 249 20.95 1.54 22.49
N ARG A 250 21.44 0.71 21.55
CA ARG A 250 22.88 0.56 21.30
C ARG A 250 23.46 1.76 20.55
N GLU A 251 22.68 2.41 19.69
CA GLU A 251 23.06 3.66 19.05
C GLU A 251 23.14 4.77 20.10
N GLU A 252 22.17 4.86 21.02
CA GLU A 252 22.20 5.79 22.18
C GLU A 252 23.40 5.54 23.11
N GLU A 253 23.66 4.28 23.52
CA GLU A 253 24.80 3.94 24.40
C GLU A 253 26.17 4.25 23.73
N VAL A 254 26.27 4.20 22.40
CA VAL A 254 27.51 4.57 21.66
C VAL A 254 27.62 6.10 21.49
N GLU A 255 26.52 6.82 21.29
CA GLU A 255 26.52 8.29 21.26
C GLU A 255 26.88 8.90 22.65
N GLU A 256 26.52 8.23 23.75
CA GLU A 256 26.96 8.62 25.10
C GLU A 256 28.46 8.33 25.35
N GLU A 257 29.00 7.18 24.94
CA GLU A 257 30.43 6.86 25.09
C GLU A 257 31.35 7.77 24.24
N GLU A 258 30.96 8.12 22.99
CA GLU A 258 31.71 9.10 22.19
C GLU A 258 31.58 10.55 22.72
N GLY A 259 30.62 10.83 23.61
CA GLY A 259 30.41 12.12 24.24
C GLY A 259 31.31 12.41 25.45
N GLU A 260 31.62 11.42 26.28
CA GLU A 260 32.35 11.64 27.55
C GLU A 260 33.88 11.77 27.41
N GLU A 261 34.52 11.30 26.33
CA GLU A 261 35.97 11.49 26.13
C GLU A 261 36.36 12.96 25.79
N GLY A 262 35.40 13.86 25.58
CA GLY A 262 35.62 15.24 25.11
C GLY A 262 35.96 16.30 26.16
N GLU A 263 35.57 16.14 27.44
CA GLU A 263 35.66 17.21 28.46
C GLU A 263 36.77 17.00 29.52
N GLY A 264 37.75 16.13 29.24
CA GLY A 264 38.76 15.65 30.20
C GLY A 264 40.04 16.49 30.41
N GLU A 265 40.38 17.47 29.56
CA GLU A 265 41.68 18.17 29.63
C GLU A 265 41.60 19.71 29.65
N GLN A 266 41.46 20.30 30.85
CA GLN A 266 42.16 21.54 31.23
C GLN A 266 41.98 21.93 32.71
N ARG A 267 42.90 21.50 33.60
CA ARG A 267 43.18 22.22 34.87
C ARG A 267 44.50 21.80 35.53
N GLY A 268 45.31 22.78 35.95
CA GLY A 268 46.18 22.59 37.12
C GLY A 268 47.69 22.82 37.00
N GLY A 269 48.23 23.21 35.83
CA GLY A 269 49.67 23.43 35.63
C GLY A 269 50.30 24.66 36.33
N LYS A 270 50.22 24.78 37.66
CA LYS A 270 50.94 25.81 38.46
C LYS A 270 51.92 25.19 39.45
N ARG A 271 53.15 24.92 39.02
CA ARG A 271 54.29 24.70 39.92
C ARG A 271 55.09 26.00 40.09
N ARG A 272 55.16 26.48 41.34
CA ARG A 272 55.97 27.63 41.77
C ARG A 272 57.45 27.30 41.56
N ARG A 273 58.25 28.27 41.13
CA ARG A 273 59.69 28.26 41.36
C ARG A 273 59.94 28.73 42.80
N LEU A 274 60.81 28.00 43.50
CA LEU A 274 61.63 28.45 44.62
C LEU A 274 63.08 28.22 44.19
#